data_AF-A0A8T4YNP2-F1
#
_entry.id   AF-A0A8T4YNP2-F1
#
_cell.length_a   1.000
_cell.length_b   1.000
_cell.length_c   1.000
_cell.angle_alpha   90.00
_cell.angle_beta   90.00
_cell.angle_gamma   90.00
#
_symmetry.space_group_name_H-M   'P 1'
#
loop_
_entity.id
_entity.type
_entity.pdbx_description
1 polymer ?
#
loop_
_entity_poly.entity_id
_entity_poly.type
_entity_poly.pdbx_seq_one_letter_code
_entity_poly.pdbx_strand_id
1 'polypeptide(L)'
;MSEREAKGKIGVKELSPIDIYKLLPRTNCKECGEENCMAFATRVVNREVPIEKCPPILKKELEKAYKQLKEMLKPAIKEIVVGAGERAVKIGGKLVMYRHELTYFNPTAIAIDVTDEMPENEILSRIKRIEEFRYEYIGQILKLDMVAVRSTSNDPDKFKAAVKKVAENTKLPMILCSLNPTVLEAGLMAAPKARPLLYAATKDNWREMAELALMYGCPLTVFAPNNLKLLKSLVKTLLEYGVEDLVLDPGTFAGDGLADTLNNFTMIRRLACKGGDEL
;
A
#
# COMPACT_ATOMS: atom_id res chain seq x y z
N MET A 1 31.92 9.44 1.25
CA MET A 1 31.93 8.05 0.72
C MET A 1 31.37 8.12 -0.68
N SER A 2 32.20 7.76 -1.67
CA SER A 2 31.90 8.00 -3.08
C SER A 2 30.79 7.07 -3.57
N GLU A 3 29.98 7.52 -4.53
CA GLU A 3 28.86 6.76 -5.15
C GLU A 3 29.27 5.40 -5.75
N ARG A 4 30.57 5.07 -5.78
CA ARG A 4 31.11 3.83 -6.33
C ARG A 4 31.19 2.68 -5.32
N GLU A 5 31.06 2.93 -4.02
CA GLU A 5 31.30 1.91 -2.98
C GLU A 5 30.03 1.19 -2.50
N ALA A 6 28.84 1.57 -2.99
CA ALA A 6 27.56 0.92 -2.67
C ALA A 6 27.17 -0.20 -3.67
N LYS A 7 28.12 -0.77 -4.41
CA LYS A 7 27.87 -1.86 -5.39
C LYS A 7 27.71 -3.27 -4.76
N GLY A 8 27.15 -3.34 -3.55
CA GLY A 8 27.07 -4.58 -2.76
C GLY A 8 25.69 -5.25 -2.70
N LYS A 9 24.59 -4.56 -3.04
CA LYS A 9 23.25 -5.17 -3.09
C LYS A 9 22.47 -4.58 -4.26
N ILE A 10 21.83 -5.49 -4.99
CA ILE A 10 21.25 -5.29 -6.32
C ILE A 10 20.02 -4.37 -6.21
N GLY A 11 20.23 -3.06 -6.33
CA GLY A 11 19.15 -2.12 -6.59
C GLY A 11 18.65 -2.36 -8.02
N VAL A 12 17.45 -2.93 -8.13
CA VAL A 12 16.61 -3.09 -9.34
C VAL A 12 17.39 -2.87 -10.64
N LYS A 13 18.09 -3.92 -11.09
CA LYS A 13 18.51 -4.02 -12.49
C LYS A 13 17.21 -3.86 -13.29
N GLU A 14 17.11 -2.85 -14.15
CA GLU A 14 16.00 -2.71 -15.11
C GLU A 14 15.75 -4.11 -15.69
N LEU A 15 14.61 -4.72 -15.35
CA LEU A 15 14.31 -6.07 -15.81
C LEU A 15 14.27 -5.99 -17.32
N SER A 16 15.23 -6.64 -17.99
CA SER A 16 15.21 -6.67 -19.44
C SER A 16 14.22 -7.75 -19.91
N PRO A 17 13.55 -7.55 -21.05
CA PRO A 17 12.74 -8.61 -21.65
C PRO A 17 13.53 -9.92 -21.85
N ILE A 18 14.84 -9.81 -22.07
CA ILE A 18 15.75 -10.95 -22.22
C ILE A 18 15.85 -11.75 -20.91
N ASP A 19 15.89 -11.09 -19.75
CA ASP A 19 16.00 -11.78 -18.46
C ASP A 19 14.73 -12.58 -18.15
N ILE A 20 13.55 -12.05 -18.50
CA ILE A 20 12.30 -12.80 -18.43
C ILE A 20 12.29 -13.94 -19.44
N TYR A 21 12.61 -13.65 -20.71
CA TYR A 21 12.63 -14.62 -21.80
C TYR A 21 13.53 -15.82 -21.51
N LYS A 22 14.64 -15.61 -20.79
CA LYS A 22 15.55 -16.69 -20.40
C LYS A 22 14.88 -17.74 -19.52
N LEU A 23 13.93 -17.35 -18.69
CA LEU A 23 13.21 -18.22 -17.74
C LEU A 23 11.86 -18.71 -18.29
N LEU A 24 11.41 -18.18 -19.43
CA LEU A 24 10.22 -18.69 -20.10
C LEU A 24 10.47 -20.07 -20.76
N PRO A 25 9.39 -20.84 -21.04
CA PRO A 25 9.48 -22.14 -21.73
C PRO A 25 10.02 -22.06 -23.17
N ARG A 26 10.00 -20.87 -23.79
CA ARG A 26 10.43 -20.60 -25.18
C ARG A 26 9.76 -21.47 -26.26
N THR A 27 8.54 -21.95 -26.00
CA THR A 27 7.78 -22.79 -26.93
C THR A 27 7.14 -22.02 -28.09
N ASN A 28 6.99 -20.68 -27.95
CA ASN A 28 6.27 -19.83 -28.91
C ASN A 28 4.87 -20.36 -29.27
N CYS A 29 4.20 -21.01 -28.32
CA CYS A 29 2.89 -21.68 -28.52
C CYS A 29 1.70 -20.74 -28.77
N LYS A 30 1.84 -19.43 -28.52
CA LYS A 30 0.79 -18.41 -28.63
C LYS A 30 -0.44 -18.61 -27.71
N GLU A 31 -0.40 -19.55 -26.77
CA GLU A 31 -1.49 -19.80 -25.81
C GLU A 31 -1.78 -18.59 -24.89
N CYS A 32 -0.79 -17.71 -24.70
CA CYS A 32 -0.94 -16.45 -23.95
C CYS A 32 -1.55 -15.29 -24.78
N GLY A 33 -1.85 -15.53 -26.06
CA GLY A 33 -2.34 -14.52 -27.00
C GLY A 33 -1.28 -13.58 -27.59
N GLU A 34 0.01 -13.81 -27.30
CA GLU A 34 1.12 -13.05 -27.88
C GLU A 34 1.76 -13.81 -29.04
N GLU A 35 2.36 -13.08 -30.00
CA GLU A 35 2.93 -13.67 -31.21
C GLU A 35 4.09 -14.64 -30.95
N ASN A 36 4.88 -14.38 -29.92
CA ASN A 36 6.01 -15.22 -29.50
C ASN A 36 6.35 -14.97 -28.03
N CYS A 37 7.20 -15.81 -27.44
CA CYS A 37 7.59 -15.70 -26.04
C CYS A 37 8.38 -14.41 -25.73
N MET A 38 9.08 -13.81 -26.70
CA MET A 38 9.79 -12.55 -26.50
C MET A 38 8.80 -11.38 -26.39
N ALA A 39 7.78 -11.34 -27.25
CA ALA A 39 6.70 -10.36 -27.16
C ALA A 39 5.99 -10.45 -25.81
N PHE A 40 5.69 -11.68 -25.35
CA PHE A 40 5.17 -11.90 -24.01
C PHE A 40 6.11 -11.39 -22.91
N ALA A 41 7.41 -11.70 -22.99
CA ALA A 41 8.40 -11.22 -22.03
C ALA A 41 8.43 -9.69 -21.94
N THR A 42 8.40 -8.98 -23.07
CA THR A 42 8.35 -7.51 -23.10
C THR A 42 7.10 -6.97 -22.40
N ARG A 43 5.92 -7.53 -22.68
CA ARG A 43 4.68 -7.10 -22.04
C ARG A 43 4.64 -7.39 -20.53
N VAL A 44 5.27 -8.47 -20.10
CA VAL A 44 5.42 -8.80 -18.66
C VAL A 44 6.34 -7.78 -17.97
N VAL A 45 7.48 -7.43 -18.58
CA VAL A 45 8.38 -6.37 -18.05
C VAL A 45 7.62 -5.06 -17.88
N ASN A 46 6.83 -4.69 -18.89
CA ASN A 46 6.04 -3.45 -18.90
C ASN A 46 4.81 -3.50 -17.97
N ARG A 47 4.54 -4.63 -17.31
CA ARG A 47 3.36 -4.87 -16.44
C ARG A 47 2.02 -4.77 -17.16
N GLU A 48 2.00 -4.96 -18.47
CA GLU A 48 0.77 -4.99 -19.26
C GLU A 48 0.04 -6.33 -19.11
N VAL A 49 0.78 -7.41 -18.87
CA VAL A 49 0.23 -8.75 -18.69
C VAL A 49 0.89 -9.46 -17.49
N PRO A 50 0.13 -10.23 -16.70
CA PRO A 50 0.69 -11.03 -15.61
C PRO A 50 1.41 -12.27 -16.16
N ILE A 51 2.40 -12.78 -15.41
CA ILE A 51 3.16 -13.98 -15.80
C ILE A 51 2.27 -15.23 -15.86
N GLU A 52 1.21 -15.26 -15.06
CA GLU A 52 0.18 -16.30 -15.00
C GLU A 52 -0.56 -16.50 -16.33
N LYS A 53 -0.53 -15.51 -17.23
CA LYS A 53 -1.14 -15.60 -18.57
C LYS A 53 -0.38 -16.55 -19.51
N CYS A 54 0.74 -17.14 -19.09
CA CYS A 54 1.45 -18.18 -19.83
C CYS A 54 1.13 -19.57 -19.23
N PRO A 55 0.14 -20.32 -19.74
CA PRO A 55 -0.19 -21.64 -19.17
C PRO A 55 1.00 -22.60 -19.06
N PRO A 56 1.95 -22.63 -20.01
CA PRO A 56 3.11 -23.52 -19.91
C PRO A 56 4.06 -23.23 -18.74
N ILE A 57 4.19 -21.98 -18.25
CA ILE A 57 5.07 -21.66 -17.09
C ILE A 57 4.50 -22.22 -15.78
N LEU A 58 3.19 -22.48 -15.73
CA LEU A 58 2.49 -22.99 -14.55
C LEU A 58 2.62 -24.52 -14.39
N LYS A 59 3.24 -25.21 -15.36
CA LYS A 59 3.51 -26.64 -15.27
C LYS A 59 4.52 -26.92 -14.15
N LYS A 60 4.32 -28.03 -13.43
CA LYS A 60 5.18 -28.45 -12.30
C LYS A 60 6.68 -28.52 -12.66
N GLU A 61 6.99 -28.89 -13.90
CA GLU A 61 8.36 -28.97 -14.42
C GLU A 61 9.10 -27.61 -14.39
N LEU A 62 8.37 -26.50 -14.52
CA LEU A 62 8.91 -25.15 -14.57
C LEU A 62 8.66 -24.35 -13.29
N GLU A 63 8.26 -25.01 -12.20
CA GLU A 63 7.96 -24.36 -10.92
C GLU A 63 9.14 -23.52 -10.40
N LYS A 64 10.38 -24.00 -10.58
CA LYS A 64 11.59 -23.24 -10.21
C LYS A 64 11.72 -21.93 -10.98
N ALA A 65 11.53 -21.98 -12.30
CA ALA A 65 11.60 -20.80 -13.16
C ALA A 65 10.45 -19.83 -12.86
N TYR A 66 9.25 -20.35 -12.60
CA TYR A 66 8.10 -19.57 -12.19
C TYR A 66 8.34 -18.82 -10.88
N LYS A 67 8.91 -19.48 -9.85
CA LYS A 67 9.26 -18.84 -8.57
C LYS A 67 10.32 -17.75 -8.75
N GLN A 68 11.36 -18.00 -9.56
CA GLN A 68 12.38 -16.99 -9.87
C GLN A 68 11.79 -15.78 -10.60
N LEU A 69 10.93 -16.01 -11.59
CA LEU A 69 10.23 -14.93 -12.29
C LEU A 69 9.35 -14.12 -11.34
N LYS A 70 8.61 -14.77 -10.44
CA LYS A 70 7.81 -14.08 -9.42
C LYS A 70 8.64 -13.19 -8.52
N GLU A 71 9.80 -13.68 -8.06
CA GLU A 71 10.69 -12.90 -7.21
C GLU A 71 11.27 -11.69 -7.95
N MET A 72 11.72 -11.90 -9.18
CA MET A 72 12.22 -10.82 -10.04
C MET A 72 11.13 -9.78 -10.37
N LEU A 73 9.88 -10.23 -10.48
CA LEU A 73 8.73 -9.37 -10.74
C LEU A 73 8.10 -8.79 -9.47
N LYS A 74 8.64 -9.05 -8.29
CA LYS A 74 8.14 -8.42 -7.06
C LYS A 74 8.38 -6.91 -7.12
N PRO A 75 7.39 -6.08 -6.75
CA PRO A 75 7.61 -4.64 -6.75
C PRO A 75 8.57 -4.25 -5.62
N ALA A 76 9.37 -3.20 -5.85
CA ALA A 76 10.31 -2.69 -4.85
C ALA A 76 9.58 -2.25 -3.56
N ILE A 77 8.37 -1.72 -3.68
CA ILE A 77 7.48 -1.44 -2.57
C ILE A 77 6.25 -2.34 -2.70
N LYS A 78 5.96 -3.10 -1.64
CA LYS A 78 4.78 -3.98 -1.56
C LYS A 78 3.50 -3.21 -1.88
N GLU A 79 2.59 -3.84 -2.62
CA GLU A 79 1.23 -3.34 -2.83
C GLU A 79 0.35 -3.78 -1.65
N ILE A 80 -0.40 -2.85 -1.08
CA ILE A 80 -1.34 -3.10 0.01
C ILE A 80 -2.73 -2.68 -0.44
N VAL A 81 -3.71 -3.53 -0.13
CA VAL A 81 -5.12 -3.27 -0.42
C VAL A 81 -5.81 -2.82 0.84
N VAL A 82 -6.44 -1.64 0.79
CA VAL A 82 -7.29 -1.12 1.86
C VAL A 82 -8.74 -1.18 1.41
N GLY A 83 -9.61 -1.68 2.29
CA GLY A 83 -11.02 -1.90 1.95
C GLY A 83 -11.32 -3.31 1.45
N ALA A 84 -12.59 -3.55 1.15
CA ALA A 84 -13.08 -4.79 0.56
C ALA A 84 -14.02 -4.50 -0.64
N GLY A 85 -14.13 -5.47 -1.55
CA GLY A 85 -15.02 -5.37 -2.71
C GLY A 85 -14.49 -4.45 -3.82
N GLU A 86 -15.39 -3.98 -4.67
CA GLU A 86 -15.07 -3.22 -5.90
C GLU A 86 -14.45 -1.84 -5.64
N ARG A 87 -14.68 -1.27 -4.45
CA ARG A 87 -14.17 0.05 -4.05
C ARG A 87 -12.86 -0.04 -3.28
N ALA A 88 -12.28 -1.22 -3.12
CA ALA A 88 -10.98 -1.38 -2.46
C ALA A 88 -9.89 -0.59 -3.19
N VAL A 89 -9.02 0.06 -2.42
CA VAL A 89 -7.97 0.95 -2.92
C VAL A 89 -6.61 0.28 -2.76
N LYS A 90 -5.81 0.32 -3.81
CA LYS A 90 -4.44 -0.18 -3.82
C LYS A 90 -3.46 0.96 -3.55
N ILE A 91 -2.69 0.84 -2.48
CA ILE A 91 -1.58 1.74 -2.14
C ILE A 91 -0.24 1.01 -2.27
N GLY A 92 0.85 1.76 -2.45
CA GLY A 92 2.16 1.15 -2.69
C GLY A 92 2.26 0.53 -4.09
N GLY A 93 2.93 -0.62 -4.21
CA GLY A 93 3.09 -1.33 -5.49
C GLY A 93 4.00 -0.63 -6.48
N LYS A 94 5.05 0.03 -5.97
CA LYS A 94 5.87 0.94 -6.76
C LYS A 94 7.21 0.32 -7.12
N LEU A 95 7.63 0.54 -8.36
CA LEU A 95 8.80 -0.14 -8.96
C LEU A 95 10.06 0.72 -9.00
N VAL A 96 9.91 2.00 -9.34
CA VAL A 96 11.03 2.88 -9.68
C VAL A 96 11.07 4.14 -8.84
N MET A 97 12.24 4.76 -8.74
CA MET A 97 12.37 6.05 -8.05
C MET A 97 11.76 7.15 -8.89
N TYR A 98 12.08 7.20 -10.19
CA TYR A 98 11.68 8.29 -11.06
C TYR A 98 10.71 7.85 -12.14
N ARG A 99 9.68 8.67 -12.40
CA ARG A 99 8.61 8.39 -13.37
C ARG A 99 9.07 8.23 -14.83
N HIS A 100 10.27 8.69 -15.18
CA HIS A 100 10.82 8.54 -16.53
C HIS A 100 11.55 7.21 -16.73
N GLU A 101 11.89 6.50 -15.65
CA GLU A 101 12.43 5.13 -15.70
C GLU A 101 11.30 4.14 -16.03
N LEU A 102 10.14 4.30 -15.36
CA LEU A 102 8.92 3.56 -15.60
C LEU A 102 7.71 4.32 -15.03
N THR A 103 6.55 4.15 -15.64
CA THR A 103 5.30 4.76 -15.18
C THR A 103 4.96 4.33 -13.76
N TYR A 104 4.41 5.25 -12.96
CA TYR A 104 3.82 4.92 -11.67
C TYR A 104 2.40 4.35 -11.88
N PHE A 105 2.18 3.10 -11.46
CA PHE A 105 0.93 2.39 -11.74
C PHE A 105 -0.22 2.76 -10.78
N ASN A 106 0.03 2.78 -9.47
CA ASN A 106 -1.02 3.07 -8.47
C ASN A 106 -1.04 4.56 -8.12
N PRO A 107 -2.10 5.33 -8.42
CA PRO A 107 -2.22 6.73 -8.00
C PRO A 107 -2.19 6.90 -6.47
N THR A 108 -1.94 8.12 -6.00
CA THR A 108 -2.04 8.43 -4.57
C THR A 108 -3.50 8.41 -4.14
N ALA A 109 -3.83 7.59 -3.14
CA ALA A 109 -5.15 7.56 -2.54
C ALA A 109 -5.41 8.83 -1.71
N ILE A 110 -6.56 9.47 -1.91
CA ILE A 110 -6.97 10.66 -1.17
C ILE A 110 -8.09 10.29 -0.20
N ALA A 111 -7.80 10.45 1.10
CA ALA A 111 -8.76 10.27 2.18
C ALA A 111 -9.19 11.62 2.78
N ILE A 112 -10.49 11.82 3.01
CA ILE A 112 -11.01 13.01 3.68
C ILE A 112 -11.32 12.68 5.15
N ASP A 113 -10.91 13.56 6.06
CA ASP A 113 -11.09 13.36 7.48
C ASP A 113 -12.53 13.64 7.96
N VAL A 114 -12.96 12.82 8.92
CA VAL A 114 -14.18 12.96 9.71
C VAL A 114 -13.80 12.66 11.16
N THR A 115 -14.16 13.52 12.10
CA THR A 115 -13.87 13.28 13.52
C THR A 115 -15.08 12.72 14.26
N ASP A 116 -14.83 11.99 15.34
CA ASP A 116 -15.87 11.45 16.22
C ASP A 116 -16.55 12.50 17.10
N GLU A 117 -16.04 13.73 17.13
CA GLU A 117 -16.66 14.88 17.78
C GLU A 117 -17.56 15.70 16.84
N MET A 118 -17.51 15.44 15.52
CA MET A 118 -18.41 16.12 14.59
C MET A 118 -19.87 15.74 14.86
N PRO A 119 -20.80 16.71 14.79
CA PRO A 119 -22.22 16.42 14.81
C PRO A 119 -22.64 15.45 13.69
N GLU A 120 -23.63 14.58 13.96
CA GLU A 120 -24.04 13.54 13.00
C GLU A 120 -24.43 14.11 11.62
N ASN A 121 -25.13 15.25 11.59
CA ASN A 121 -25.52 15.92 10.35
C ASN A 121 -24.31 16.40 9.54
N GLU A 122 -23.24 16.83 10.21
CA GLU A 122 -22.00 17.25 9.56
C GLU A 122 -21.28 16.04 8.95
N ILE A 123 -21.17 14.93 9.70
CA ILE A 123 -20.60 13.65 9.22
C ILE A 123 -21.30 13.22 7.93
N LEU A 124 -22.63 13.16 7.94
CA LEU A 124 -23.43 12.77 6.78
C LEU A 124 -23.25 13.72 5.60
N SER A 125 -23.23 15.04 5.85
CA SER A 125 -23.01 16.03 4.80
C SER A 125 -21.64 15.89 4.13
N ARG A 126 -20.62 15.54 4.92
CA ARG A 126 -19.25 15.37 4.45
C ARG A 126 -19.10 14.08 3.64
N ILE A 127 -19.65 12.96 4.13
CA ILE A 127 -19.71 11.69 3.39
C ILE A 127 -20.40 11.89 2.03
N LYS A 128 -21.54 12.59 2.02
CA LYS A 128 -22.27 12.88 0.78
C LYS A 128 -21.41 13.67 -0.21
N ARG A 129 -20.73 14.73 0.25
CA ARG A 129 -19.80 15.50 -0.59
C ARG A 129 -18.65 14.64 -1.14
N ILE A 130 -18.15 13.68 -0.37
CA ILE A 130 -17.07 12.79 -0.79
C ILE A 130 -17.54 11.85 -1.91
N GLU A 131 -18.71 11.22 -1.76
CA GLU A 131 -19.27 10.30 -2.77
C GLU A 131 -19.71 11.03 -4.06
N GLU A 132 -20.21 12.26 -3.93
CA GLU A 132 -20.65 13.08 -5.05
C GLU A 132 -19.50 13.79 -5.76
N PHE A 133 -18.31 13.87 -5.14
CA PHE A 133 -17.16 14.53 -5.74
C PHE A 133 -16.78 13.88 -7.06
N ARG A 134 -16.92 14.65 -8.14
CA ARG A 134 -16.54 14.27 -9.49
C ARG A 134 -15.90 15.47 -10.17
N TYR A 135 -14.72 15.26 -10.72
CA TYR A 135 -14.03 16.25 -11.52
C TYR A 135 -13.58 15.63 -12.83
N GLU A 136 -14.10 16.14 -13.95
CA GLU A 136 -13.72 15.67 -15.28
C GLU A 136 -12.45 16.40 -15.74
N TYR A 137 -11.39 15.63 -16.00
CA TYR A 137 -10.12 16.14 -16.48
C TYR A 137 -9.67 15.32 -17.68
N ILE A 138 -9.71 15.92 -18.87
CA ILE A 138 -9.26 15.30 -20.13
C ILE A 138 -9.88 13.91 -20.33
N GLY A 139 -11.21 13.81 -20.22
CA GLY A 139 -11.96 12.56 -20.40
C GLY A 139 -11.83 11.54 -19.26
N GLN A 140 -11.14 11.88 -18.17
CA GLN A 140 -11.09 11.06 -16.95
C GLN A 140 -11.95 11.67 -15.85
N ILE A 141 -12.69 10.84 -15.13
CA ILE A 141 -13.48 11.28 -13.97
C ILE A 141 -12.66 11.01 -12.71
N LEU A 142 -12.11 12.07 -12.12
CA LEU A 142 -11.45 12.02 -10.82
C LEU A 142 -12.50 11.96 -9.70
N LYS A 143 -12.23 11.11 -8.71
CA LYS A 143 -13.08 10.88 -7.53
C LYS A 143 -12.19 10.84 -6.29
N LEU A 144 -12.80 10.96 -5.12
CA LEU A 144 -12.13 10.70 -3.84
C LEU A 144 -12.13 9.19 -3.54
N ASP A 145 -11.10 8.73 -2.84
CA ASP A 145 -10.80 7.31 -2.71
C ASP A 145 -11.25 6.73 -1.36
N MET A 146 -11.17 7.52 -0.29
CA MET A 146 -11.29 7.00 1.08
C MET A 146 -11.87 8.01 2.07
N VAL A 147 -12.29 7.52 3.24
CA VAL A 147 -12.68 8.34 4.41
C VAL A 147 -11.76 8.02 5.58
N ALA A 148 -11.19 9.03 6.22
CA ALA A 148 -10.39 8.84 7.44
C ALA A 148 -11.22 9.20 8.68
N VAL A 149 -11.62 8.20 9.46
CA VAL A 149 -12.35 8.42 10.71
C VAL A 149 -11.34 8.60 11.84
N ARG A 150 -11.26 9.81 12.38
CA ARG A 150 -10.27 10.20 13.38
C ARG A 150 -10.90 10.35 14.76
N SER A 151 -10.35 9.64 15.73
CA SER A 151 -10.69 9.81 17.14
C SER A 151 -10.01 11.06 17.67
N THR A 152 -10.77 12.15 17.86
CA THR A 152 -10.32 13.32 18.62
C THR A 152 -10.83 13.28 20.05
N SER A 153 -11.93 12.56 20.31
CA SER A 153 -12.48 12.41 21.66
C SER A 153 -11.73 11.38 22.53
N ASN A 154 -11.05 10.40 21.92
CA ASN A 154 -10.45 9.23 22.59
C ASN A 154 -11.48 8.38 23.37
N ASP A 155 -12.76 8.49 23.01
CA ASP A 155 -13.87 7.74 23.60
C ASP A 155 -14.26 6.57 22.67
N PRO A 156 -14.19 5.30 23.13
CA PRO A 156 -14.50 4.14 22.30
C PRO A 156 -15.93 4.13 21.75
N ASP A 157 -16.92 4.59 22.51
CA ASP A 157 -18.33 4.54 22.12
C ASP A 157 -18.65 5.61 21.07
N LYS A 158 -18.13 6.84 21.25
CA LYS A 158 -18.24 7.90 20.23
C LYS A 158 -17.58 7.49 18.92
N PHE A 159 -16.36 6.94 19.01
CA PHE A 159 -15.64 6.49 17.83
C PHE A 159 -16.37 5.36 17.11
N LYS A 160 -16.86 4.37 17.85
CA LYS A 160 -17.70 3.27 17.31
C LYS A 160 -18.95 3.80 16.60
N ALA A 161 -19.63 4.79 17.19
CA ALA A 161 -20.79 5.41 16.57
C ALA A 161 -20.43 6.12 15.26
N ALA A 162 -19.34 6.91 15.24
CA ALA A 162 -18.87 7.60 14.05
C ALA A 162 -18.49 6.61 12.92
N VAL A 163 -17.74 5.55 13.24
CA VAL A 163 -17.37 4.51 12.27
C VAL A 163 -18.61 3.80 11.72
N LYS A 164 -19.57 3.46 12.59
CA LYS A 164 -20.83 2.84 12.16
C LYS A 164 -21.58 3.73 11.17
N LYS A 165 -21.69 5.04 11.45
CA LYS A 165 -22.35 5.99 10.54
C LYS A 165 -21.64 6.07 9.20
N VAL A 166 -20.31 6.09 9.17
CA VAL A 166 -19.53 6.08 7.92
C VAL A 166 -19.81 4.77 7.15
N ALA A 167 -19.71 3.62 7.81
CA ALA A 167 -19.94 2.31 7.20
C ALA A 167 -21.36 2.13 6.63
N GLU A 168 -22.38 2.73 7.26
CA GLU A 168 -23.78 2.66 6.79
C GLU A 168 -24.06 3.57 5.59
N ASN A 169 -23.26 4.62 5.37
CA ASN A 169 -23.56 5.69 4.40
C ASN A 169 -22.57 5.75 3.22
N THR A 170 -21.50 4.96 3.21
CA THR A 170 -20.57 4.88 2.08
C THR A 170 -19.99 3.48 1.91
N LYS A 171 -19.61 3.16 0.67
CA LYS A 171 -18.85 1.95 0.33
C LYS A 171 -17.36 2.22 0.15
N LEU A 172 -16.91 3.45 0.39
CA LEU A 172 -15.50 3.82 0.31
C LEU A 172 -14.71 3.12 1.41
N PRO A 173 -13.47 2.67 1.12
CA PRO A 173 -12.56 2.22 2.16
C PRO A 173 -12.30 3.30 3.19
N MET A 174 -12.01 2.88 4.41
CA MET A 174 -11.78 3.79 5.52
C MET A 174 -10.43 3.58 6.18
N ILE A 175 -9.91 4.66 6.76
CA ILE A 175 -8.77 4.65 7.68
C ILE A 175 -9.33 4.91 9.07
N LEU A 176 -9.00 4.06 10.04
CA LEU A 176 -9.34 4.29 11.43
C LEU A 176 -8.13 4.90 12.13
N CYS A 177 -8.26 6.16 12.57
CA CYS A 177 -7.15 6.93 13.12
C CYS A 177 -7.32 7.13 14.63
N SER A 178 -6.58 6.34 15.42
CA SER A 178 -6.38 6.50 16.86
C SER A 178 -5.09 5.80 17.31
N LEU A 179 -4.38 6.38 18.27
CA LEU A 179 -3.23 5.72 18.91
C LEU A 179 -3.66 4.84 20.09
N ASN A 180 -4.94 4.81 20.43
CA ASN A 180 -5.48 3.99 21.50
C ASN A 180 -6.06 2.68 20.93
N PRO A 181 -5.48 1.50 21.23
CA PRO A 181 -5.96 0.22 20.71
C PRO A 181 -7.43 -0.05 21.05
N THR A 182 -7.88 0.33 22.25
CA THR A 182 -9.27 0.12 22.70
C THR A 182 -10.28 0.88 21.82
N VAL A 183 -9.91 2.10 21.42
CA VAL A 183 -10.74 2.94 20.54
C VAL A 183 -10.79 2.34 19.14
N LEU A 184 -9.64 1.90 18.60
CA LEU A 184 -9.61 1.25 17.28
C LEU A 184 -10.39 -0.05 17.25
N GLU A 185 -10.29 -0.87 18.29
CA GLU A 185 -11.06 -2.10 18.41
C GLU A 185 -12.57 -1.82 18.39
N ALA A 186 -13.04 -0.81 19.12
CA ALA A 186 -14.44 -0.42 19.11
C ALA A 186 -14.92 0.01 17.70
N GLY A 187 -14.08 0.73 16.95
CA GLY A 187 -14.33 1.05 15.55
C GLY A 187 -14.36 -0.18 14.64
N LEU A 188 -13.43 -1.12 14.82
CA LEU A 188 -13.37 -2.37 14.05
C LEU A 188 -14.62 -3.23 14.26
N MET A 189 -15.13 -3.30 15.49
CA MET A 189 -16.38 -3.99 15.80
C MET A 189 -17.59 -3.39 15.06
N ALA A 190 -17.57 -2.09 14.72
CA ALA A 190 -18.63 -1.46 13.93
C ALA A 190 -18.55 -1.80 12.44
N ALA A 191 -17.38 -2.22 11.93
CA ALA A 191 -17.15 -2.48 10.51
C ALA A 191 -16.26 -3.72 10.24
N PRO A 192 -16.63 -4.91 10.72
CA PRO A 192 -15.74 -6.09 10.74
C PRO A 192 -15.36 -6.63 9.36
N LYS A 193 -16.15 -6.31 8.31
CA LYS A 193 -15.90 -6.74 6.92
C LYS A 193 -15.28 -5.65 6.05
N ALA A 194 -15.02 -4.47 6.60
CA ALA A 194 -14.56 -3.33 5.82
C ALA A 194 -13.05 -3.37 5.52
N ARG A 195 -12.27 -4.18 6.26
CA ARG A 195 -10.80 -4.25 6.17
C ARG A 195 -10.13 -2.85 6.09
N PRO A 196 -10.38 -1.97 7.09
CA PRO A 196 -9.84 -0.61 7.08
C PRO A 196 -8.33 -0.59 7.28
N LEU A 197 -7.68 0.55 6.96
CA LEU A 197 -6.31 0.82 7.37
C LEU A 197 -6.29 1.30 8.81
N LEU A 198 -5.53 0.62 9.67
CA LEU A 198 -5.34 1.00 11.07
C LEU A 198 -4.23 2.03 11.17
N TYR A 199 -4.51 3.17 11.78
CA TYR A 199 -3.54 4.22 12.07
C TYR A 199 -3.56 4.50 13.57
N ALA A 200 -2.51 4.23 14.35
CA ALA A 200 -1.22 3.65 13.97
C ALA A 200 -0.50 2.95 15.14
N ALA A 201 0.38 2.00 14.78
CA ALA A 201 1.34 1.36 15.69
C ALA A 201 2.54 2.28 15.93
N THR A 202 2.89 2.44 17.19
CA THR A 202 3.99 3.25 17.70
C THR A 202 4.89 2.39 18.59
N LYS A 203 5.99 2.94 19.07
CA LYS A 203 6.86 2.28 20.06
C LYS A 203 6.09 1.72 21.26
N ASP A 204 5.05 2.41 21.71
CA ASP A 204 4.46 2.16 23.02
C ASP A 204 3.22 1.23 22.94
N ASN A 205 2.66 1.02 21.75
CA ASN A 205 1.41 0.24 21.55
C ASN A 205 1.50 -0.76 20.38
N TRP A 206 2.69 -1.02 19.83
CA TRP A 206 2.84 -1.82 18.61
C TRP A 206 2.26 -3.24 18.74
N ARG A 207 2.33 -3.83 19.94
CA ARG A 207 1.91 -5.21 20.16
C ARG A 207 0.40 -5.35 20.10
N GLU A 208 -0.31 -4.51 20.84
CA GLU A 208 -1.78 -4.47 20.84
C GLU A 208 -2.31 -4.13 19.45
N MET A 209 -1.65 -3.20 18.76
CA MET A 209 -1.99 -2.84 17.38
C MET A 209 -1.75 -3.99 16.39
N ALA A 210 -0.69 -4.77 16.59
CA ALA A 210 -0.41 -5.95 15.78
C ALA A 210 -1.46 -7.05 16.00
N GLU A 211 -1.84 -7.29 17.25
CA GLU A 211 -2.88 -8.26 17.62
C GLU A 211 -4.23 -7.89 16.95
N LEU A 212 -4.61 -6.61 16.98
CA LEU A 212 -5.80 -6.12 16.27
C LEU A 212 -5.70 -6.29 14.74
N ALA A 213 -4.56 -5.93 14.15
CA ALA A 213 -4.33 -6.06 12.72
C ALA A 213 -4.47 -7.52 12.25
N LEU A 214 -3.88 -8.47 12.99
CA LEU A 214 -3.98 -9.90 12.69
C LEU A 214 -5.39 -10.44 12.90
N MET A 215 -6.03 -10.09 14.01
CA MET A 215 -7.37 -10.57 14.36
C MET A 215 -8.41 -10.18 13.31
N TYR A 216 -8.34 -8.95 12.81
CA TYR A 216 -9.28 -8.42 11.83
C TYR A 216 -8.77 -8.47 10.38
N GLY A 217 -7.56 -8.99 10.14
CA GLY A 217 -6.96 -9.07 8.80
C GLY A 217 -6.75 -7.71 8.12
N CYS A 218 -6.47 -6.67 8.91
CA CYS A 218 -6.41 -5.28 8.45
C CYS A 218 -4.96 -4.82 8.23
N PRO A 219 -4.70 -3.99 7.20
CA PRO A 219 -3.41 -3.34 7.06
C PRO A 219 -3.16 -2.36 8.22
N LEU A 220 -1.89 -2.23 8.63
CA LEU A 220 -1.47 -1.47 9.80
C LEU A 220 -0.43 -0.41 9.43
N THR A 221 -0.65 0.82 9.88
CA THR A 221 0.33 1.91 9.74
C THR A 221 1.32 1.87 10.89
N VAL A 222 2.61 2.00 10.57
CA VAL A 222 3.71 2.14 11.53
C VAL A 222 4.12 3.60 11.58
N PHE A 223 3.99 4.20 12.76
CA PHE A 223 4.24 5.62 12.99
C PHE A 223 5.48 5.82 13.87
N ALA A 224 6.47 6.51 13.30
CA ALA A 224 7.69 6.90 14.00
C ALA A 224 8.17 8.28 13.50
N PRO A 225 7.65 9.37 14.07
CA PRO A 225 7.88 10.72 13.57
C PRO A 225 9.35 11.11 13.62
N ASN A 226 9.88 11.56 12.48
CA ASN A 226 11.25 11.99 12.24
C ASN A 226 12.34 11.00 12.72
N ASN A 227 12.03 9.70 12.75
CA ASN A 227 12.95 8.67 13.23
C ASN A 227 12.90 7.41 12.36
N LEU A 228 13.58 7.46 11.20
CA LEU A 228 13.63 6.36 10.25
C LEU A 228 14.27 5.07 10.83
N LYS A 229 15.18 5.19 11.81
CA LYS A 229 15.78 4.04 12.48
C LYS A 229 14.76 3.30 13.33
N LEU A 230 13.99 4.04 14.12
CA LEU A 230 12.89 3.47 14.91
C LEU A 230 11.80 2.90 14.00
N LEU A 231 11.44 3.62 12.94
CA LEU A 231 10.47 3.15 11.94
C LEU A 231 10.86 1.77 11.42
N LYS A 232 12.11 1.62 10.93
CA LYS A 232 12.64 0.36 10.43
C LYS A 232 12.64 -0.74 11.50
N SER A 233 13.01 -0.40 12.74
CA SER A 233 12.99 -1.36 13.84
C SER A 233 11.58 -1.87 14.13
N LEU A 234 10.58 -0.98 14.17
CA LEU A 234 9.19 -1.35 14.41
C LEU A 234 8.62 -2.21 13.28
N VAL A 235 8.91 -1.85 12.03
CA VAL A 235 8.50 -2.66 10.86
C VAL A 235 9.07 -4.07 10.96
N LYS A 236 10.35 -4.20 11.27
CA LYS A 236 10.98 -5.52 11.44
C LYS A 236 10.30 -6.33 12.54
N THR A 237 10.03 -5.72 13.70
CA THR A 237 9.33 -6.37 14.80
C THR A 237 7.92 -6.81 14.41
N LEU A 238 7.17 -5.97 13.70
CA LEU A 238 5.81 -6.28 13.26
C LEU A 238 5.76 -7.41 12.22
N LEU A 239 6.73 -7.44 11.29
CA LEU A 239 6.88 -8.54 10.33
C LEU A 239 7.23 -9.87 11.03
N GLU A 240 8.15 -9.85 11.99
CA GLU A 240 8.49 -11.04 12.79
C GLU A 240 7.31 -11.52 13.64
N TYR A 241 6.45 -10.60 14.08
CA TYR A 241 5.20 -10.91 14.78
C TYR A 241 4.10 -11.46 13.85
N GLY A 242 4.26 -11.29 12.52
CA GLY A 242 3.38 -11.86 11.49
C GLY A 242 2.50 -10.84 10.76
N VAL A 243 2.60 -9.54 11.05
CA VAL A 243 1.83 -8.51 10.34
C VAL A 243 2.51 -8.18 9.02
N GLU A 244 1.97 -8.68 7.91
CA GLU A 244 2.60 -8.51 6.60
C GLU A 244 2.22 -7.21 5.87
N ASP A 245 1.04 -6.65 6.13
CA ASP A 245 0.50 -5.50 5.42
C ASP A 245 0.78 -4.21 6.20
N LEU A 246 1.97 -3.64 5.99
CA LEU A 246 2.46 -2.47 6.73
C LEU A 246 2.57 -1.21 5.87
N VAL A 247 2.01 -0.11 6.36
CA VAL A 247 2.13 1.23 5.76
C VAL A 247 3.06 2.08 6.62
N LEU A 248 3.94 2.88 6.01
CA LEU A 248 4.97 3.62 6.72
C LEU A 248 4.59 5.09 6.89
N ASP A 249 4.61 5.59 8.12
CA ASP A 249 4.47 7.00 8.44
C ASP A 249 5.72 7.50 9.23
N PRO A 250 6.67 8.17 8.55
CA PRO A 250 7.81 8.81 9.21
C PRO A 250 7.46 10.16 9.84
N GLY A 251 6.18 10.56 9.88
CA GLY A 251 5.72 11.87 10.29
C GLY A 251 5.61 12.85 9.11
N THR A 252 4.53 13.64 9.14
CA THR A 252 4.27 14.71 8.15
C THR A 252 4.21 16.05 8.89
N PHE A 253 5.13 16.94 8.57
CA PHE A 253 5.29 18.25 9.20
C PHE A 253 5.14 19.35 8.14
N ALA A 254 4.29 20.34 8.41
CA ALA A 254 4.10 21.51 7.56
C ALA A 254 5.01 22.68 8.01
N GLY A 255 5.11 23.72 7.17
CA GLY A 255 5.94 24.89 7.48
C GLY A 255 7.43 24.55 7.50
N ASP A 256 8.11 24.90 8.59
CA ASP A 256 9.56 24.69 8.74
C ASP A 256 9.97 23.20 8.67
N GLY A 257 9.06 22.28 9.02
CA GLY A 257 9.29 20.83 8.94
C GLY A 257 9.03 20.21 7.56
N LEU A 258 8.68 20.99 6.53
CA LEU A 258 8.40 20.46 5.19
C LEU A 258 9.63 19.80 4.56
N ALA A 259 10.82 20.36 4.81
CA ALA A 259 12.07 19.80 4.31
C ALA A 259 12.32 18.39 4.88
N ASP A 260 12.10 18.20 6.18
CA ASP A 260 12.24 16.90 6.83
C ASP A 260 11.22 15.90 6.29
N THR A 261 9.97 16.33 6.08
CA THR A 261 8.92 15.52 5.47
C THR A 261 9.33 15.01 4.08
N LEU A 262 9.78 15.92 3.22
CA LEU A 262 10.23 15.56 1.86
C LEU A 262 11.44 14.62 1.91
N ASN A 263 12.40 14.90 2.78
CA ASN A 263 13.60 14.09 2.94
C ASN A 263 13.26 12.67 3.42
N ASN A 264 12.42 12.54 4.46
CA ASN A 264 12.04 11.25 5.02
C ASN A 264 11.32 10.37 3.99
N PHE A 265 10.33 10.89 3.28
CA PHE A 265 9.64 10.14 2.21
C PHE A 265 10.58 9.78 1.04
N THR A 266 11.46 10.72 0.65
CA THR A 266 12.46 10.47 -0.41
C THR A 266 13.43 9.37 -0.01
N MET A 267 13.91 9.37 1.24
CA MET A 267 14.82 8.36 1.77
C MET A 267 14.18 6.98 1.79
N ILE A 268 12.95 6.86 2.30
CA ILE A 268 12.19 5.59 2.29
C ILE A 268 12.09 5.05 0.86
N ARG A 269 11.66 5.90 -0.08
CA ARG A 269 11.50 5.49 -1.48
C ARG A 269 12.82 5.09 -2.11
N ARG A 270 13.89 5.83 -1.86
CA ARG A 270 15.22 5.56 -2.42
C ARG A 270 15.79 4.26 -1.86
N LEU A 271 15.62 4.00 -0.57
CA LEU A 271 16.09 2.77 0.07
C LEU A 271 15.38 1.53 -0.52
N ALA A 272 14.07 1.59 -0.69
CA ALA A 272 13.33 0.51 -1.34
C ALA A 272 13.71 0.32 -2.82
N CYS A 273 13.70 1.39 -3.62
CA CYS A 273 13.89 1.27 -5.07
C CYS A 273 15.36 1.12 -5.53
N LYS A 274 16.31 1.71 -4.81
CA LYS A 274 17.74 1.73 -5.22
C LYS A 274 18.66 1.08 -4.18
N GLY A 275 18.29 1.11 -2.90
CA GLY A 275 19.06 0.49 -1.82
C GLY A 275 18.83 -1.01 -1.65
N GLY A 276 17.74 -1.55 -2.20
CA GLY A 276 17.33 -2.95 -1.99
C GLY A 276 16.92 -3.24 -0.54
N ASP A 277 16.42 -2.22 0.16
CA ASP A 277 15.85 -2.39 1.50
C ASP A 277 14.44 -2.96 1.36
N GLU A 278 14.20 -4.15 1.92
CA GLU A 278 12.91 -4.84 1.85
C GLU A 278 11.98 -4.50 3.03
N LEU A 279 12.49 -3.74 4.00
CA LEU A 279 11.78 -3.28 5.21
C LEU A 279 11.17 -1.89 5.00
#